data_AF-A0A0V0GRD0-F1
#
_entry.id   AF-A0A0V0GRD0-F1
#
_cell.length_a   1.000
_cell.length_b   1.000
_cell.length_c   1.000
_cell.angle_alpha   90.00
_cell.angle_beta   90.00
_cell.angle_gamma   90.00
#
_symmetry.space_group_name_H-M   'P 1'
#
loop_
_entity.id
_entity.type
_entity.pdbx_description
1 polymer ?
#
loop_
_entity_poly.entity_id
_entity_poly.type
_entity_poly.pdbx_seq_one_letter_code
_entity_poly.pdbx_strand_id
1 'polypeptide(L)' 'MNLESLKNYNPAPILPRKVVDSIAFSSDKIEEILNHFSADKDSERAKDIKKTIKMCEEPAGNGEVKHCATSLESMIDFT' A
#
# COMPACT_ATOMS: atom_id res chain seq x y z
N MET A 1 -15.92 2.90 -10.82
CA MET A 1 -16.08 1.59 -10.16
C MET A 1 -17.23 1.66 -9.18
N ASN A 2 -18.12 0.67 -9.17
CA ASN A 2 -19.15 0.54 -8.14
C ASN A 2 -18.58 -0.34 -7.01
N LEU A 3 -18.41 0.21 -5.81
CA LEU A 3 -17.69 -0.39 -4.69
C LEU A 3 -18.64 -1.04 -3.66
N GLU A 4 -19.79 -1.53 -4.11
CA GLU A 4 -20.78 -2.23 -3.27
C GLU A 4 -20.14 -3.37 -2.46
N SER A 5 -19.09 -4.00 -2.98
CA SER A 5 -18.33 -5.08 -2.34
C SER A 5 -17.47 -4.63 -1.14
N LEU A 6 -17.16 -3.34 -0.98
CA LEU A 6 -16.44 -2.81 0.19
C LEU A 6 -17.38 -2.45 1.35
N LYS A 7 -18.70 -2.45 1.14
CA LYS A 7 -19.67 -1.97 2.14
C LYS A 7 -19.77 -2.85 3.39
N ASN A 8 -19.15 -4.04 3.43
CA ASN A 8 -19.49 -5.05 4.44
C ASN A 8 -18.35 -5.84 5.10
N TYR A 9 -17.08 -5.48 4.92
CA TYR A 9 -15.97 -6.27 5.51
C TYR A 9 -14.99 -5.51 6.42
N ASN A 10 -15.07 -4.18 6.49
CA ASN A 10 -14.28 -3.38 7.42
C ASN A 10 -14.96 -2.01 7.63
N PRO A 11 -15.31 -1.61 8.87
CA PRO A 11 -15.88 -0.28 9.12
C PRO A 11 -14.88 0.87 8.93
N ALA A 12 -13.59 0.55 8.73
CA ALA A 12 -12.58 1.56 8.44
C ALA A 12 -12.90 2.29 7.12
N PRO A 13 -12.91 3.64 7.12
CA PRO A 13 -13.16 4.41 5.91
C PRO A 13 -12.01 4.21 4.91
N ILE A 14 -12.36 4.23 3.62
CA ILE A 14 -11.37 4.31 2.55
C ILE A 14 -10.68 5.68 2.65
N LEU A 15 -9.35 5.69 2.61
CA LEU A 15 -8.59 6.93 2.63
C LEU A 15 -8.61 7.59 1.24
N PRO A 16 -8.95 8.89 1.14
CA PRO A 16 -8.83 9.65 -0.11
C PRO A 16 -7.38 9.67 -0.60
N ARG A 17 -7.14 9.71 -1.92
CA ARG A 17 -5.79 9.73 -2.50
C ARG A 17 -4.90 10.81 -1.89
N LYS A 18 -5.42 12.02 -1.67
CA LYS A 18 -4.67 13.11 -1.03
C LYS A 18 -4.11 12.77 0.37
N VAL A 19 -4.82 11.94 1.13
CA VAL A 19 -4.36 11.48 2.45
C VAL A 19 -3.26 10.44 2.26
N VAL A 20 -3.46 9.50 1.35
CA VAL A 20 -2.47 8.44 1.06
C VAL A 20 -1.19 9.02 0.46
N ASP A 21 -1.28 9.99 -0.44
CA ASP A 21 -0.12 10.67 -1.05
C ASP A 21 0.74 11.40 -0.01
N SER A 22 0.20 11.72 1.16
CA SER A 22 0.95 12.29 2.28
C SER A 22 1.70 11.24 3.12
N ILE A 23 1.37 9.95 2.95
CA ILE A 23 2.06 8.82 3.59
C ILE A 23 3.17 8.37 2.65
N ALA A 24 4.42 8.46 3.11
CA ALA A 24 5.57 8.11 2.30
C ALA A 24 5.71 6.59 2.12
N PHE A 25 4.99 6.02 1.16
CA PHE A 25 4.97 4.58 0.86
C PHE A 25 6.13 4.22 -0.11
N SER A 26 7.34 4.08 0.43
CA SER A 26 8.52 3.68 -0.33
C SER A 26 9.54 2.93 0.53
N SER A 27 10.36 2.06 -0.06
CA SER A 27 11.42 1.34 0.65
C SER A 27 12.43 2.28 1.31
N ASP A 28 12.68 3.46 0.72
CA ASP A 28 13.55 4.50 1.28
C ASP A 28 12.99 5.14 2.57
N LYS A 29 11.71 4.91 2.87
CA LYS A 29 10.96 5.51 3.98
C LYS A 29 10.48 4.47 4.99
N ILE A 30 11.13 3.31 5.02
CA ILE A 30 10.67 2.17 5.82
C ILE A 30 10.53 2.48 7.31
N GLU A 31 11.43 3.28 7.89
CA GLU A 31 11.35 3.63 9.32
C GLU A 31 10.10 4.47 9.63
N GLU A 32 9.76 5.41 8.76
CA GLU A 32 8.55 6.23 8.88
C GLU A 32 7.29 5.38 8.79
N ILE A 33 7.27 4.42 7.86
CA ILE A 33 6.16 3.49 7.69
C ILE A 33 5.99 2.59 8.93
N LEU A 34 7.08 2.03 9.45
CA LEU A 34 7.03 1.20 10.66
C LEU A 34 6.52 2.00 11.87
N ASN A 35 6.98 3.24 12.02
CA ASN A 35 6.50 4.14 13.07
C ASN A 35 5.01 4.45 12.91
N HIS A 36 4.55 4.73 11.68
CA HIS A 36 3.14 4.98 11.38
C HIS A 36 2.25 3.80 11.79
N PHE A 37 2.68 2.57 11.49
CA PHE A 37 1.97 1.35 11.87
C PHE A 37 2.25 0.85 13.29
N SER A 38 3.04 1.60 14.08
CA SER A 38 3.50 1.18 15.42
C SER A 38 4.06 -0.25 15.42
N ALA A 39 4.82 -0.59 14.37
CA ALA A 39 5.43 -1.90 14.20
C ALA A 39 6.87 -1.88 14.72
N ASP A 40 7.18 -2.79 15.64
CA ASP A 40 8.55 -2.96 16.11
C ASP A 40 9.46 -3.44 14.96
N LYS A 41 10.62 -2.80 14.81
CA LYS A 41 11.54 -3.01 13.67
C LYS A 41 12.05 -4.44 13.50
N ASP A 42 12.10 -5.21 14.58
CA ASP A 42 12.63 -6.57 14.64
C ASP A 42 11.50 -7.62 14.62
N SER A 43 10.24 -7.16 14.66
CA SER A 43 9.06 -8.02 14.60
C SER A 43 8.84 -8.68 13.24
N GLU A 44 8.10 -9.78 13.24
CA GLU A 44 7.60 -10.42 12.02
C GLU A 44 6.75 -9.46 11.18
N ARG A 45 5.91 -8.64 11.83
CA ARG A 45 5.13 -7.58 11.16
C ARG A 45 6.00 -6.61 10.38
N ALA A 46 7.14 -6.19 10.92
CA ALA A 46 8.05 -5.30 10.20
C ALA A 46 8.71 -5.99 8.99
N LYS A 47 8.99 -7.29 9.08
CA LYS A 47 9.49 -8.08 7.93
C LYS A 47 8.43 -8.17 6.83
N ASP A 48 7.18 -8.38 7.19
CA ASP A 48 6.07 -8.42 6.23
C ASP A 48 5.86 -7.07 5.55
N ILE A 49 5.86 -5.96 6.31
CA ILE A 49 5.77 -4.60 5.75
C ILE A 49 6.90 -4.35 4.75
N LYS A 50 8.15 -4.64 5.15
CA LYS A 50 9.34 -4.51 4.28
C LYS A 50 9.20 -5.31 2.99
N LYS A 51 8.76 -6.57 3.11
CA LYS A 51 8.56 -7.47 1.97
C LYS A 51 7.48 -6.95 1.04
N THR A 52 6.34 -6.51 1.56
CA THR A 52 5.22 -5.98 0.77
C THR A 52 5.64 -4.75 -0.03
N ILE A 53 6.34 -3.79 0.58
CA ILE A 53 6.82 -2.59 -0.12
C ILE A 53 7.79 -2.97 -1.24
N LYS A 54 8.76 -3.86 -0.93
CA LYS A 54 9.70 -4.34 -1.95
C LYS A 54 8.98 -5.02 -3.11
N MET A 55 8.03 -5.90 -2.82
CA MET A 55 7.22 -6.55 -3.86
C MET A 55 6.42 -5.53 -4.66
N CYS A 56 6.00 -4.41 -4.07
CA CYS A 56 5.28 -3.34 -4.78
C CYS A 56 6.19 -2.62 -5.79
N GLU A 57 7.42 -2.30 -5.38
CA GLU A 57 8.40 -1.54 -6.16
C GLU A 57 9.21 -2.40 -7.15
N GLU A 58 9.20 -3.72 -7.00
CA GLU A 58 9.84 -4.64 -7.94
C GLU A 58 9.32 -4.43 -9.37
N PRO A 59 10.18 -4.54 -10.39
CA PRO A 59 9.75 -4.41 -11.77
C PRO A 59 8.68 -5.44 -12.13
N ALA A 60 7.84 -5.10 -13.11
CA ALA A 60 6.84 -6.03 -13.63
C ALA A 60 7.50 -7.30 -14.20
N GLY A 61 6.85 -8.45 -14.03
CA GLY A 61 7.26 -9.68 -14.70
C GLY A 61 7.10 -9.58 -16.23
N ASN A 62 7.66 -10.56 -16.94
CA ASN A 62 7.54 -10.62 -18.40
C ASN A 62 6.07 -10.71 -18.83
N GLY A 63 5.59 -9.70 -19.55
CA GLY A 63 4.21 -9.61 -20.02
C GLY A 63 3.20 -9.11 -18.98
N GLU A 64 3.66 -8.67 -17.81
CA GLU A 64 2.82 -8.08 -16.76
C GLU A 64 2.81 -6.54 -16.86
N VAL A 65 1.66 -5.93 -16.58
CA VAL A 65 1.57 -4.51 -16.20
C VAL A 65 1.46 -4.46 -14.69
N LYS A 66 2.39 -3.76 -14.04
CA LYS A 66 2.45 -3.67 -12.58
C LYS A 66 2.46 -2.22 -12.16
N HIS A 67 1.66 -1.89 -11.16
CA HIS A 67 1.60 -0.58 -10.55
C HIS A 67 1.42 -0.73 -9.03
N CYS A 68 2.20 0.03 -8.27
CA CYS A 68 2.09 0.06 -6.82
C CYS A 68 0.95 1.00 -6.40
N ALA A 69 -0.29 0.50 -6.46
CA ALA A 69 -1.45 1.27 -6.02
C ALA A 69 -1.48 1.40 -4.49
N THR A 70 -1.42 2.63 -3.99
CA THR A 70 -1.44 2.94 -2.55
C THR A 70 -2.83 3.32 -2.05
N SER A 71 -3.73 3.68 -2.98
CA SER A 71 -5.13 4.04 -2.69
C SER A 71 -6.09 3.32 -3.64
N LEU A 72 -7.35 3.20 -3.23
CA LEU A 72 -8.38 2.65 -4.09
C LEU A 72 -8.59 3.50 -5.36
N GLU A 73 -8.44 4.82 -5.24
CA GLU A 73 -8.52 5.75 -6.36
C GLU A 73 -7.37 5.55 -7.36
N SER A 74 -6.16 5.23 -6.89
CA SER A 74 -5.01 4.90 -7.76
C SER A 74 -5.18 3.61 -8.57
N MET A 75 -6.12 2.73 -8.20
CA MET A 75 -6.43 1.54 -9.02
C MET A 75 -7.08 1.92 -10.36
N ILE A 76 -7.60 3.14 -10.52
CA ILE A 76 -8.11 3.65 -11.79
C ILE A 76 -6.95 3.91 -12.77
N ASP A 77 -5.76 4.22 -12.26
CA ASP A 77 -4.56 4.50 -13.05
C ASP A 77 -3.87 3.20 -13.53
N PHE A 78 -4.45 2.03 -13.21
CA PHE A 78 -3.99 0.72 -13.68
C PHE A 78 -4.49 0.48 -15.12
N THR A 79 -3.74 0.97 -16.11
CA THR A 79 -4.02 0.83 -17.55
C THR A 79 -2.80 0.33 -18.31
#